data_AF-A0A926IS47-F1
#
_entry.id   AF-A0A926IS47-F1
#
_cell.length_a   1.000
_cell.length_b   1.000
_cell.length_c   1.000
_cell.angle_alpha   90.00
_cell.angle_beta   90.00
_cell.angle_gamma   90.00
#
_symmetry.space_group_name_H-M   'P 1'
#
loop_
_entity.id
_entity.type
_entity.pdbx_description
1 polymer ?
#
loop_
_entity_poly.entity_id
_entity_poly.type
_entity_poly.pdbx_seq_one_letter_code
_entity_poly.pdbx_strand_id
1 'polypeptide(L)' 'MDDVVNRNVPIAEENLFPNDHPAKDMFGDWSSDVSETIDDTQEDIKKLSPEEREKRLKEMDEIVKKDLE' A
#
# COMPACT_ATOMS: atom_id res chain seq x y z
N MET A 1 35.25 -9.47 19.29
CA MET A 1 35.85 -8.61 18.26
C MET A 1 34.72 -8.28 17.32
N ASP A 2 34.34 -7.01 17.21
CA ASP A 2 33.31 -6.61 16.26
C ASP A 2 33.88 -6.81 14.84
N ASP A 3 33.12 -7.44 13.96
CA ASP A 3 33.52 -7.63 12.56
C ASP A 3 33.53 -6.28 11.86
N VAL A 4 34.69 -5.61 11.91
CA VAL A 4 34.90 -4.32 11.25
C VAL A 4 34.95 -4.57 9.75
N VAL A 5 33.82 -4.35 9.07
CA VAL A 5 33.74 -4.42 7.61
C VAL A 5 34.54 -3.25 7.02
N ASN A 6 35.61 -3.56 6.30
CA ASN A 6 36.39 -2.57 5.58
C ASN A 6 35.59 -2.04 4.38
N ARG A 7 35.16 -0.78 4.45
CA ARG A 7 34.38 -0.12 3.39
C ARG A 7 35.21 0.38 2.21
N ASN A 8 36.54 0.35 2.33
CA ASN A 8 37.46 0.80 1.27
C ASN A 8 37.91 -0.36 0.37
N VAL A 9 37.25 -1.51 0.42
CA VAL A 9 37.51 -2.62 -0.49
C VAL A 9 36.81 -2.33 -1.81
N PRO A 10 37.51 -2.38 -2.96
CA PRO A 10 36.86 -2.20 -4.26
C PRO A 10 35.77 -3.24 -4.47
N ILE A 11 34.68 -2.82 -5.10
CA ILE A 11 33.59 -3.73 -5.48
C ILE A 11 34.17 -4.75 -6.48
N ALA A 12 33.88 -6.04 -6.27
CA ALA A 12 34.29 -7.09 -7.21
C ALA A 12 33.68 -6.82 -8.60
N GLU A 13 34.43 -7.09 -9.67
CA GLU A 13 34.02 -6.79 -11.05
C GLU A 13 32.67 -7.42 -11.44
N GLU A 14 32.34 -8.58 -10.84
CA GLU A 14 31.05 -9.28 -11.01
C GLU A 14 29.83 -8.51 -10.46
N ASN A 15 30.05 -7.52 -9.58
CA ASN A 15 29.01 -6.65 -9.02
C ASN A 15 29.00 -5.25 -9.63
N LEU A 16 29.89 -4.95 -10.58
CA LEU A 16 29.94 -3.65 -11.26
C LEU A 16 28.82 -3.49 -12.28
N PHE A 17 28.35 -4.60 -12.84
CA PHE A 17 27.31 -4.64 -13.87
C PHE A 17 26.12 -5.47 -13.38
N PRO A 18 24.88 -4.97 -13.51
CA PRO A 18 23.67 -5.70 -13.09
C PRO A 18 23.34 -6.93 -13.96
N ASN A 19 24.27 -7.36 -14.81
CA ASN A 19 24.02 -8.30 -15.91
C ASN A 19 24.12 -9.78 -15.52
N ASP A 20 24.91 -10.13 -14.50
CA ASP A 20 25.14 -11.56 -14.19
C ASP A 20 24.11 -12.17 -13.24
N HIS A 21 23.32 -11.34 -12.54
CA HIS A 21 22.19 -11.77 -11.74
C HIS A 21 21.05 -10.76 -11.87
N PRO A 22 20.33 -10.73 -13.00
CA PRO A 22 19.09 -9.97 -13.04
C PRO A 22 18.20 -10.51 -11.92
N ALA A 23 17.76 -9.63 -11.01
CA ALA A 23 16.73 -9.99 -10.04
C ALA A 23 15.55 -10.52 -10.86
N LYS A 24 15.30 -11.83 -10.79
CA LYS A 24 14.13 -12.41 -11.44
C LYS A 24 12.94 -11.88 -10.68
N ASP A 25 12.04 -11.21 -11.39
CA ASP A 25 10.76 -10.89 -10.81
C ASP A 25 10.03 -12.22 -10.55
N MET A 26 9.99 -12.61 -9.28
CA MET A 26 9.34 -13.84 -8.83
C MET A 26 7.82 -13.66 -8.71
N PHE A 27 7.35 -12.41 -8.80
CA PHE A 27 5.95 -12.03 -8.68
C PHE A 27 5.55 -11.46 -10.03
N GLY A 28 4.82 -12.23 -10.86
CA GLY A 28 4.33 -11.70 -12.14
C GLY A 28 3.55 -10.39 -11.94
N ASP A 29 3.51 -9.55 -12.98
CA ASP A 29 2.81 -8.26 -13.00
C ASP A 29 1.57 -8.33 -12.13
N TRP A 30 1.59 -7.63 -10.98
CA TRP A 30 0.44 -7.59 -10.08
C TRP A 30 -0.74 -7.13 -10.92
N SER A 31 -1.67 -8.03 -11.20
CA SER A 31 -2.84 -7.70 -11.99
C SER A 31 -3.60 -6.60 -11.26
N SER A 32 -4.21 -5.70 -12.03
CA SER A 32 -5.04 -4.59 -11.56
C SER A 32 -6.33 -5.05 -10.85
N ASP A 33 -6.36 -6.27 -10.31
CA ASP A 33 -7.50 -6.92 -9.66
C ASP A 33 -7.69 -6.43 -8.21
N VAL A 34 -6.83 -5.52 -7.73
CA VAL A 34 -7.09 -4.75 -6.49
C VAL A 34 -8.14 -3.64 -6.73
N SER A 35 -8.76 -3.58 -7.91
CA SER A 35 -9.89 -2.66 -8.17
C SER A 35 -11.25 -3.24 -7.78
N GLU A 36 -11.43 -4.57 -7.78
CA GLU A 36 -12.74 -5.21 -7.57
C GLU A 36 -13.29 -5.05 -6.15
N THR A 37 -12.45 -4.78 -5.15
CA THR A 37 -12.92 -4.60 -3.76
C THR A 37 -13.44 -3.19 -3.43
N ILE A 38 -13.22 -2.20 -4.31
CA ILE A 38 -13.69 -0.82 -4.06
C ILE A 38 -15.09 -0.61 -4.65
N ASP A 39 -15.42 -1.25 -5.76
CA ASP A 39 -16.64 -0.93 -6.53
C ASP A 39 -17.94 -1.32 -5.80
N ASP A 40 -17.94 -2.46 -5.08
CA ASP A 40 -19.08 -2.92 -4.29
C ASP A 40 -19.52 -1.89 -3.23
N THR A 41 -18.56 -1.15 -2.66
CA THR A 41 -18.87 -0.13 -1.64
C THR A 41 -19.43 1.17 -2.24
N GLN A 42 -19.10 1.50 -3.49
CA GLN A 42 -19.56 2.73 -4.13
C GLN A 42 -20.98 2.60 -4.68
N GLU A 43 -21.34 1.42 -5.19
CA GLU A 43 -22.70 1.05 -5.61
C GLU A 43 -23.72 1.27 -4.49
N ASP A 44 -23.41 0.81 -3.27
CA ASP A 44 -24.33 0.89 -2.14
C ASP A 44 -24.45 2.31 -1.57
N ILE A 45 -23.38 3.11 -1.63
CA ILE A 45 -23.40 4.53 -1.27
C ILE A 45 -24.28 5.36 -2.23
N LYS A 46 -24.37 4.97 -3.51
CA LYS A 46 -25.24 5.60 -4.51
C LYS A 46 -26.72 5.21 -4.34
N LYS A 47 -27.02 4.06 -3.73
CA LYS A 47 -28.38 3.56 -3.47
C LYS A 47 -29.04 4.17 -2.22
N LEU A 48 -28.27 4.79 -1.34
CA LEU A 48 -28.77 5.42 -0.11
C LEU A 48 -29.57 6.70 -0.39
N SER A 49 -30.71 6.85 0.28
CA SER A 49 -31.50 8.08 0.23
C SER A 49 -30.74 9.28 0.83
N PRO A 50 -31.07 10.53 0.46
CA PRO A 50 -30.41 11.71 1.02
C PRO A 50 -30.46 11.77 2.55
N GLU A 51 -31.57 11.34 3.16
CA GLU A 51 -31.77 11.34 4.61
C GLU A 51 -30.87 10.31 5.33
N GLU A 52 -30.69 9.13 4.74
CA GLU A 52 -29.82 8.10 5.31
C GLU A 52 -28.35 8.51 5.23
N ARG A 53 -27.95 9.21 4.17
CA ARG A 53 -26.60 9.78 4.04
C ARG A 53 -26.33 10.84 5.10
N GLU A 54 -27.30 11.74 5.35
CA GLU A 54 -27.17 12.76 6.39
C GLU A 54 -27.04 12.15 7.80
N LYS A 55 -27.81 11.10 8.10
CA LYS A 55 -27.70 10.38 9.39
C LYS A 55 -26.32 9.74 9.58
N ARG A 56 -25.81 9.04 8.56
CA ARG A 56 -24.47 8.42 8.62
C ARG A 56 -23.35 9.43 8.75
N LEU A 57 -23.45 10.58 8.08
CA LEU A 57 -22.47 11.66 8.23
C LEU A 57 -22.44 12.21 9.67
N LYS A 58 -23.61 12.42 10.30
CA LYS A 58 -23.69 12.84 11.71
C LYS A 58 -23.10 11.80 12.66
N GLU A 59 -23.36 10.52 12.41
CA GLU A 59 -22.79 9.42 13.19
C GLU A 59 -21.25 9.39 13.09
N MET A 60 -20.70 9.58 11.88
CA MET A 60 -19.24 9.72 11.69
C MET A 60 -18.67 10.93 12.43
N ASP A 61 -19.35 12.09 12.38
CA ASP A 61 -18.93 13.29 13.11
C ASP A 61 -18.92 13.08 14.64
N GLU A 62 -19.88 12.31 15.19
CA GLU A 62 -19.91 11.96 16.61
C GLU A 62 -18.77 11.02 17.00
N ILE A 63 -18.48 10.00 16.19
CA ILE A 63 -17.37 9.08 16.42
C ILE A 63 -16.04 9.82 16.42
N VAL A 64 -15.80 10.68 15.42
CA VAL A 64 -14.56 11.46 15.31
C VAL A 64 -14.39 12.39 16.52
N LYS A 65 -15.47 13.03 16.99
CA LYS A 65 -15.39 13.87 18.20
C LYS A 65 -15.01 13.06 19.43
N LYS A 66 -15.60 11.88 19.60
CA LYS A 66 -15.30 10.99 20.72
C LYS A 66 -13.85 10.48 20.72
N ASP A 67 -13.28 10.23 19.54
CA ASP A 67 -11.89 9.79 19.41
C ASP A 67 -10.87 10.92 19.63
N LEU A 68 -11.31 12.18 19.51
CA LEU A 68 -10.49 13.37 19.76
C LEU A 68 -10.56 13.86 21.22
N GLU A 69 -11.50 13.37 22.03
CA GLU A 69 -11.60 13.59 23.49
C GLU A 69 -10.66 12.68 24.27
#